data_AF-A0A0N0P9G0-F1
#
_entry.id   AF-A0A0N0P9G0-F1
#
_cell.length_a   1.000
_cell.length_b   1.000
_cell.length_c   1.000
_cell.angle_alpha   90.00
_cell.angle_beta   90.00
_cell.angle_gamma   90.00
#
_symmetry.space_group_name_H-M   'P 1'
#
loop_
_entity.id
_entity.type
_entity.pdbx_description
1 polymer ?
#
loop_
_entity_poly.entity_id
_entity_poly.type
_entity_poly.pdbx_seq_one_letter_code
_entity_poly.pdbx_strand_id
1 'polypeptide(L)'
;MSGTPGAEAGGAQVDAALARLGSCGPHHMLTLSLLALVYATNAVYNVNYVFAVEEVGYRCAATECAAPAEGWRNGTSLLRAGPERQCRCAHPSTGRDHACTHFIYDNPHSFVAEFSLACEEWKPPLVGTAHMLGNMVGLLLQGQISDRFGRKAAAVGAGGVGAALGLAKSWAPSFWPYVALEGLEAALGDAFSPIFMLSIEMVEKRRAVLYQMILLNCYTGGLVALPFVARAVPYWRSFLRLLYAPTLLILTYSFFLDESIRWLFSKGKREEAIKLIQKIARRNNVKVDDALLTKLEYGNDDSAPQMSDRRLLIKTFRSKIMLQRFAVCTAWWFTITLINYGMMISAVLIDGDKYLNFALLMLMDVPANLLCWLALARCRRRLPLIISFTLGGLFCILHSVLLNGGDGEDGAGAGYAWAGLALFMAFETLATFSYNIVYTYTSELFPTYTRNSLHALCASAGRLGALLAPQMPLLMTYWSGLPAMIFGVTSLASGALTLLMPETAGTRLPDTIREAENIGKNCPVEQEEQELKASGSPDSAARKA
;
A
#
# COMPACT_ATOMS: atom_id res chain seq x y z
N MET A 1 14.99 23.09 22.00
CA MET A 1 16.46 22.88 22.00
C MET A 1 16.87 22.75 20.56
N SER A 2 17.82 23.59 20.16
CA SER A 2 18.32 23.83 18.81
C SER A 2 18.75 22.55 18.09
N GLY A 3 18.39 22.44 16.81
CA GLY A 3 18.82 21.35 15.92
C GLY A 3 20.34 21.23 15.86
N THR A 4 20.81 19.99 15.67
CA THR A 4 22.21 19.60 15.59
C THR A 4 22.87 20.15 14.32
N PRO A 5 23.81 21.12 14.41
CA PRO A 5 24.38 21.77 13.22
C PRO A 5 25.22 20.83 12.33
N GLY A 6 25.82 19.77 12.90
CA GLY A 6 26.75 18.88 12.20
C GLY A 6 26.08 17.88 11.24
N ALA A 7 24.96 17.28 11.65
CA ALA A 7 24.22 16.32 10.83
C ALA A 7 23.45 17.02 9.69
N GLU A 8 22.90 18.21 9.94
CA GLU A 8 22.28 19.05 8.92
C GLU A 8 23.32 19.57 7.91
N ALA A 9 24.51 19.96 8.37
CA ALA A 9 25.60 20.39 7.49
C ALA A 9 26.09 19.26 6.57
N GLY A 10 26.31 18.05 7.10
CA GLY A 10 26.71 16.90 6.28
C GLY A 10 25.65 16.48 5.25
N GLY A 11 24.38 16.52 5.61
CA GLY A 11 23.27 16.28 4.68
C GLY A 11 23.18 17.32 3.57
N ALA A 12 23.33 18.61 3.90
CA ALA A 12 23.30 19.70 2.94
C ALA A 12 24.45 19.63 1.92
N GLN A 13 25.63 19.19 2.34
CA GLN A 13 26.78 19.02 1.44
C GLN A 13 26.60 17.85 0.46
N VAL A 14 26.05 16.72 0.92
CA VAL A 14 25.71 15.60 0.02
C VAL A 14 24.63 16.00 -0.98
N ASP A 15 23.61 16.75 -0.54
CA ASP A 15 22.58 17.29 -1.43
C ASP A 15 23.16 18.26 -2.47
N ALA A 16 24.13 19.10 -2.10
CA ALA A 16 24.84 19.97 -3.04
C ALA A 16 25.66 19.18 -4.07
N ALA A 17 26.29 18.07 -3.68
CA ALA A 17 26.98 17.17 -4.59
C ALA A 17 26.01 16.50 -5.57
N LEU A 18 24.89 15.98 -5.08
CA LEU A 18 23.83 15.39 -5.89
C LEU A 18 23.22 16.39 -6.88
N ALA A 19 22.98 17.63 -6.45
CA ALA A 19 22.49 18.70 -7.32
C ALA A 19 23.43 18.96 -8.51
N ARG A 20 24.75 18.95 -8.26
CA ARG A 20 25.76 19.15 -9.32
C ARG A 20 25.83 17.99 -10.32
N LEU A 21 25.63 16.75 -9.88
CA LEU A 21 25.63 15.57 -10.76
C LEU A 21 24.47 15.59 -11.79
N GLY A 22 23.53 16.52 -11.63
CA GLY A 22 22.30 16.56 -12.40
C GLY A 22 21.39 15.39 -12.03
N SER A 23 20.27 15.28 -12.73
CA SER A 23 19.20 14.31 -12.40
C SER A 23 18.49 13.76 -13.62
N CYS A 24 18.92 14.10 -14.83
CA CYS A 24 18.42 13.52 -16.08
C CYS A 24 19.58 12.97 -16.92
N GLY A 25 20.77 12.82 -16.34
CA GLY A 25 21.92 12.28 -17.05
C GLY A 25 21.75 10.79 -17.40
N PRO A 26 22.55 10.25 -18.34
CA PRO A 26 22.45 8.85 -18.77
C PRO A 26 22.52 7.84 -17.63
N HIS A 27 23.30 8.12 -16.58
CA HIS A 27 23.33 7.26 -15.40
C HIS A 27 21.97 7.23 -14.67
N HIS A 28 21.39 8.40 -14.43
CA HIS A 28 20.11 8.51 -13.73
C HIS A 28 18.96 7.91 -14.52
N MET A 29 18.95 8.06 -15.85
CA MET A 29 17.95 7.44 -16.72
C MET A 29 18.04 5.91 -16.71
N LEU A 30 19.26 5.35 -16.73
CA LEU A 30 19.44 3.90 -16.57
C LEU A 30 18.94 3.44 -15.20
N THR A 31 19.38 4.09 -14.12
CA THR A 31 18.94 3.76 -12.77
C THR A 31 17.41 3.84 -12.66
N LEU A 32 16.79 4.92 -13.13
CA LEU A 32 15.34 5.09 -13.14
C LEU A 32 14.63 3.97 -13.90
N SER A 33 15.14 3.56 -15.07
CA SER A 33 14.55 2.45 -15.85
C SER A 33 14.63 1.10 -15.13
N LEU A 34 15.76 0.82 -14.46
CA LEU A 34 15.93 -0.39 -13.67
C LEU A 34 14.98 -0.40 -12.48
N LEU A 35 14.88 0.73 -11.75
CA LEU A 35 13.96 0.88 -10.64
C LEU A 35 12.50 0.76 -11.09
N ALA A 36 12.13 1.37 -12.21
CA ALA A 36 10.78 1.31 -12.77
C ALA A 36 10.31 -0.13 -13.03
N LEU A 37 11.20 -0.97 -13.57
CA LEU A 37 10.90 -2.38 -13.78
C LEU A 37 10.64 -3.11 -12.45
N VAL A 38 11.44 -2.83 -11.41
CA VAL A 38 11.23 -3.48 -10.11
C VAL A 38 9.95 -3.00 -9.45
N TYR A 39 9.62 -1.70 -9.55
CA TYR A 39 8.33 -1.16 -9.10
C TYR A 39 7.16 -1.91 -9.76
N ALA A 40 7.19 -2.07 -11.09
CA ALA A 40 6.15 -2.77 -11.83
C ALA A 40 6.05 -4.25 -11.41
N THR A 41 7.18 -4.97 -11.30
CA THR A 41 7.17 -6.39 -10.91
C THR A 41 6.74 -6.61 -9.46
N ASN A 42 7.12 -5.72 -8.54
CA ASN A 42 6.72 -5.85 -7.14
C ASN A 42 5.21 -5.58 -6.97
N ALA A 43 4.64 -4.69 -7.79
CA ALA A 43 3.20 -4.48 -7.83
C ALA A 43 2.47 -5.77 -8.18
N VAL A 44 2.97 -6.47 -9.19
CA VAL A 44 2.43 -7.76 -9.62
C VAL A 44 2.47 -8.79 -8.48
N TYR A 45 3.57 -8.90 -7.75
CA TYR A 45 3.68 -9.88 -6.64
C TYR A 45 2.78 -9.59 -5.47
N ASN A 46 2.62 -8.33 -5.10
CA ASN A 46 1.75 -7.97 -3.98
C ASN A 46 0.29 -8.40 -4.21
N VAL A 47 -0.11 -8.67 -5.46
CA VAL A 47 -1.51 -8.92 -5.84
C VAL A 47 -1.73 -10.20 -6.65
N ASN A 48 -0.66 -10.91 -7.03
CA ASN A 48 -0.74 -12.10 -7.88
C ASN A 48 -1.75 -13.16 -7.37
N TYR A 49 -1.89 -13.30 -6.04
CA TYR A 49 -2.78 -14.25 -5.41
C TYR A 49 -4.26 -14.06 -5.81
N VAL A 50 -4.68 -12.83 -6.16
CA VAL A 50 -6.05 -12.53 -6.61
C VAL A 50 -6.40 -13.28 -7.90
N PHE A 51 -5.41 -13.53 -8.75
CA PHE A 51 -5.59 -14.28 -10.01
C PHE A 51 -5.10 -15.73 -9.92
N ALA A 52 -4.04 -16.00 -9.14
CA ALA A 52 -3.53 -17.35 -8.97
C ALA A 52 -4.51 -18.24 -8.18
N VAL A 53 -5.20 -17.66 -7.20
CA VAL A 53 -6.20 -18.34 -6.37
C VAL A 53 -7.59 -17.97 -6.89
N GLU A 54 -7.84 -18.33 -8.15
CA GLU A 54 -9.15 -18.11 -8.76
C GLU A 54 -10.22 -18.96 -8.06
N GLU A 55 -11.30 -18.31 -7.63
CA GLU A 55 -12.52 -19.01 -7.22
C GLU A 55 -13.22 -19.58 -8.46
N VAL A 56 -13.54 -20.86 -8.40
CA VAL A 56 -14.14 -21.60 -9.50
C VAL A 56 -15.36 -22.34 -9.00
N GLY A 57 -16.42 -22.32 -9.80
CA GLY A 57 -17.63 -23.07 -9.52
C GLY A 57 -17.40 -24.57 -9.46
N TYR A 58 -18.07 -25.24 -8.54
CA TYR A 58 -18.02 -26.68 -8.38
C TYR A 58 -19.43 -27.27 -8.20
N ARG A 59 -19.58 -28.56 -8.52
CA ARG A 59 -20.83 -29.31 -8.33
C ARG A 59 -20.54 -30.74 -7.92
N CYS A 60 -21.52 -31.38 -7.29
CA CYS A 60 -21.37 -32.76 -6.86
C CYS A 60 -21.29 -33.71 -8.06
N ALA A 61 -20.32 -34.61 -8.06
CA ALA A 61 -20.16 -35.62 -9.12
C ALA A 61 -21.12 -36.81 -8.96
N ALA A 62 -21.85 -36.91 -7.84
CA ALA A 62 -22.73 -38.04 -7.56
C ALA A 62 -23.88 -38.11 -8.59
N THR A 63 -24.03 -39.26 -9.24
CA THR A 63 -25.11 -39.53 -10.20
C THR A 63 -26.49 -39.40 -9.59
N GLU A 64 -26.60 -39.68 -8.29
CA GLU A 64 -27.79 -39.53 -7.44
C GLU A 64 -28.25 -38.05 -7.31
N CYS A 65 -27.36 -37.11 -7.65
CA CYS A 65 -27.60 -35.67 -7.62
C CYS A 65 -27.57 -35.04 -9.02
N ALA A 66 -27.56 -35.87 -10.07
CA ALA A 66 -27.36 -35.46 -11.45
C ALA A 66 -28.68 -35.39 -12.25
N ALA A 67 -29.70 -34.63 -11.82
CA ALA A 67 -30.69 -34.02 -12.73
C ALA A 67 -31.81 -33.23 -12.01
N PRO A 68 -32.26 -32.07 -12.52
CA PRO A 68 -31.65 -31.36 -13.63
C PRO A 68 -30.28 -30.84 -13.21
N ALA A 69 -29.38 -30.64 -14.18
CA ALA A 69 -28.00 -30.24 -13.92
C ALA A 69 -27.97 -29.03 -12.97
N GLU A 70 -27.56 -29.24 -11.72
CA GLU A 70 -27.34 -28.13 -10.79
C GLU A 70 -26.39 -27.14 -11.47
N GLY A 71 -26.74 -25.85 -11.42
CA GLY A 71 -25.83 -24.79 -11.81
C GLY A 71 -24.53 -24.89 -11.01
N TRP A 72 -23.45 -24.31 -11.54
CA TRP A 72 -22.19 -24.24 -10.81
C TRP A 72 -22.41 -23.57 -9.45
N ARG A 73 -22.06 -24.27 -8.37
CA ARG A 73 -22.05 -23.66 -7.03
C ARG A 73 -20.73 -22.91 -6.91
N ASN A 74 -20.79 -21.61 -6.73
CA ASN A 74 -19.62 -20.80 -6.44
C ASN A 74 -19.58 -20.58 -4.92
N GLY A 75 -18.41 -20.24 -4.36
CA GLY A 75 -18.30 -19.90 -2.93
C GLY A 75 -19.15 -18.70 -2.49
N THR A 76 -19.83 -18.05 -3.44
CA THR A 76 -20.73 -16.91 -3.26
C THR A 76 -22.17 -17.19 -3.71
N SER A 77 -22.47 -18.36 -4.29
CA SER A 77 -23.81 -18.64 -4.82
C SER A 77 -24.79 -18.97 -3.68
N LEU A 78 -25.75 -18.06 -3.50
CA LEU A 78 -26.97 -18.24 -2.71
C LEU A 78 -27.60 -19.63 -2.94
N LEU A 79 -27.68 -20.45 -1.90
CA LEU A 79 -28.85 -21.24 -1.47
C LEU A 79 -28.41 -22.38 -0.51
N ARG A 80 -28.88 -22.29 0.74
CA ARG A 80 -28.86 -23.31 1.80
C ARG A 80 -27.47 -23.83 2.21
N ALA A 81 -26.67 -22.95 2.81
CA ALA A 81 -25.74 -23.37 3.84
C ALA A 81 -26.56 -23.84 5.07
N GLY A 82 -26.90 -25.14 5.10
CA GLY A 82 -27.26 -25.80 6.34
C GLY A 82 -26.09 -25.74 7.33
N PRO A 83 -26.32 -25.83 8.65
CA PRO A 83 -25.30 -25.61 9.68
C PRO A 83 -24.22 -26.70 9.79
N GLU A 84 -24.01 -27.54 8.77
CA GLU A 84 -22.95 -28.55 8.77
C GLU A 84 -22.00 -28.36 7.58
N ARG A 85 -20.70 -28.33 7.86
CA ARG A 85 -19.56 -28.19 6.92
C ARG A 85 -19.41 -29.34 5.90
N GLN A 86 -20.50 -30.02 5.57
CA GLN A 86 -20.53 -31.10 4.59
C GLN A 86 -21.36 -30.63 3.40
N CYS A 87 -20.73 -30.59 2.22
CA CYS A 87 -21.50 -30.45 0.99
C CYS A 87 -22.44 -31.64 0.86
N ARG A 88 -23.72 -31.35 1.02
CA ARG A 88 -24.79 -32.29 0.75
C ARG A 88 -25.51 -31.86 -0.52
N CYS A 89 -25.89 -32.85 -1.32
CA CYS A 89 -26.81 -32.67 -2.41
C CYS A 89 -28.12 -33.39 -2.07
N ALA A 90 -29.25 -32.78 -2.43
CA ALA A 90 -30.55 -33.41 -2.25
C ALA A 90 -30.88 -34.22 -3.50
N HIS A 91 -31.27 -35.47 -3.32
CA HIS A 91 -31.68 -36.32 -4.45
C HIS A 91 -32.94 -35.70 -5.11
N PRO A 92 -32.92 -35.44 -6.43
CA PRO A 92 -33.96 -34.67 -7.12
C PRO A 92 -35.38 -35.21 -6.98
N SER A 93 -35.52 -36.54 -6.97
CA SER A 93 -36.83 -37.22 -6.85
C SER A 93 -37.23 -37.66 -5.44
N THR A 94 -36.27 -37.80 -4.51
CA THR A 94 -36.56 -38.36 -3.16
C THR A 94 -36.34 -37.35 -2.04
N GLY A 95 -35.70 -36.21 -2.32
CA GLY A 95 -35.40 -35.18 -1.33
C GLY A 95 -34.44 -35.63 -0.23
N ARG A 96 -33.80 -36.80 -0.36
CA ARG A 96 -32.82 -37.30 0.61
C ARG A 96 -31.49 -36.58 0.45
N ASP A 97 -30.87 -36.21 1.56
CA ASP A 97 -29.54 -35.61 1.55
C ASP A 97 -28.45 -36.67 1.39
N HIS A 98 -27.58 -36.49 0.40
CA HIS A 98 -26.41 -37.31 0.16
C HIS A 98 -25.14 -36.49 0.40
N ALA A 99 -24.18 -37.04 1.14
CA ALA A 99 -22.88 -36.41 1.33
C ALA A 99 -22.03 -36.53 0.05
N CYS A 100 -21.56 -35.40 -0.48
CA CYS A 100 -20.70 -35.37 -1.65
C CYS A 100 -19.24 -35.55 -1.26
N THR A 101 -18.62 -36.62 -1.76
CA THR A 101 -17.18 -36.87 -1.61
C THR A 101 -16.38 -36.49 -2.85
N HIS A 102 -17.03 -36.41 -4.01
CA HIS A 102 -16.40 -36.10 -5.29
C HIS A 102 -17.08 -34.90 -5.95
N PHE A 103 -16.27 -34.00 -6.50
CA PHE A 103 -16.71 -32.74 -7.11
C PHE A 103 -16.18 -32.61 -8.53
N ILE A 104 -16.99 -32.00 -9.39
CA ILE A 104 -16.64 -31.56 -10.72
C ILE A 104 -16.48 -30.04 -10.63
N TYR A 105 -15.38 -29.51 -11.19
CA TYR A 105 -15.07 -28.08 -11.20
C TYR A 105 -15.24 -27.52 -12.63
N ASP A 106 -15.65 -26.26 -12.74
CA ASP A 106 -15.83 -25.58 -14.03
C ASP A 106 -14.49 -25.47 -14.77
N ASN A 107 -13.44 -25.13 -14.03
CA ASN A 107 -12.06 -25.23 -14.49
C ASN A 107 -11.30 -26.30 -13.69
N PRO A 108 -11.02 -27.48 -14.27
CA PRO A 108 -10.32 -28.58 -13.60
C PRO A 108 -8.83 -28.28 -13.32
N HIS A 109 -8.26 -27.28 -14.00
CA HIS A 109 -6.86 -26.88 -13.81
C HIS A 109 -6.70 -25.65 -12.91
N SER A 110 -7.74 -25.31 -12.15
CA SER A 110 -7.72 -24.20 -11.19
C SER A 110 -7.05 -24.58 -9.87
N PHE A 111 -6.66 -23.56 -9.10
CA PHE A 111 -6.10 -23.74 -7.75
C PHE A 111 -7.05 -24.52 -6.82
N VAL A 112 -8.33 -24.17 -6.86
CA VAL A 112 -9.39 -24.80 -6.06
C VAL A 112 -9.58 -26.27 -6.45
N ALA A 113 -9.55 -26.58 -7.76
CA ALA A 113 -9.71 -27.94 -8.26
C ALA A 113 -8.50 -28.83 -7.93
N GLU A 114 -7.27 -28.35 -8.12
CA GLU A 114 -6.06 -29.14 -7.86
C GLU A 114 -5.89 -29.52 -6.39
N PHE A 115 -6.29 -28.64 -5.48
CA PHE A 115 -6.23 -28.90 -4.04
C PHE A 115 -7.55 -29.45 -3.47
N SER A 116 -8.53 -29.75 -4.31
CA SER A 116 -9.84 -30.30 -3.94
C SER A 116 -10.56 -29.48 -2.85
N LEU A 117 -10.54 -28.15 -2.97
CA LEU A 117 -11.02 -27.22 -1.93
C LEU A 117 -12.53 -26.94 -2.02
N ALA A 118 -13.31 -27.87 -2.56
CA ALA A 118 -14.77 -27.73 -2.58
C ALA A 118 -15.30 -27.65 -1.14
N CYS A 119 -16.29 -26.78 -0.90
CA CYS A 119 -16.96 -26.63 0.40
C CYS A 119 -16.07 -26.07 1.53
N GLU A 120 -14.87 -25.61 1.18
CA GLU A 120 -13.90 -25.02 2.10
C GLU A 120 -13.63 -23.56 1.71
N GLU A 121 -14.70 -22.78 1.59
CA GLU A 121 -14.69 -21.40 1.09
C GLU A 121 -13.72 -20.48 1.85
N TRP A 122 -13.44 -20.76 3.12
CA TRP A 122 -12.49 -19.99 3.92
C TRP A 122 -11.01 -20.20 3.53
N LYS A 123 -10.67 -21.28 2.81
CA LYS A 123 -9.27 -21.61 2.47
C LYS A 123 -8.69 -20.74 1.35
N PRO A 124 -9.34 -20.50 0.21
CA PRO A 124 -8.79 -19.61 -0.83
C PRO A 124 -8.49 -18.18 -0.31
N PRO A 125 -9.41 -17.50 0.41
CA PRO A 125 -9.14 -16.20 1.05
C PRO A 125 -7.96 -16.19 2.02
N LEU A 126 -7.71 -17.32 2.71
CA LEU A 126 -6.60 -17.44 3.67
C LEU A 126 -5.24 -17.19 3.00
N VAL A 127 -5.08 -17.51 1.71
CA VAL A 127 -3.85 -17.24 0.97
C VAL A 127 -3.56 -15.73 0.96
N GLY A 128 -4.55 -14.90 0.61
CA GLY A 128 -4.40 -13.44 0.63
C GLY A 128 -4.11 -12.91 2.04
N THR A 129 -4.77 -13.46 3.06
CA THR A 129 -4.50 -13.11 4.46
C THR A 129 -3.07 -13.49 4.87
N ALA A 130 -2.58 -14.67 4.49
CA ALA A 130 -1.21 -15.09 4.75
C ALA A 130 -0.19 -14.20 4.05
N HIS A 131 -0.46 -13.79 2.79
CA HIS A 131 0.34 -12.82 2.05
C HIS A 131 0.42 -11.48 2.80
N MET A 132 -0.71 -10.92 3.21
CA MET A 132 -0.75 -9.63 3.92
C MET A 132 -0.07 -9.68 5.29
N LEU A 133 -0.20 -10.79 6.01
CA LEU A 133 0.53 -11.03 7.25
C LEU A 133 2.05 -11.08 7.00
N GLY A 134 2.46 -11.80 5.96
CA GLY A 134 3.86 -11.85 5.52
C GLY A 134 4.41 -10.46 5.23
N ASN A 135 3.72 -9.68 4.40
CA ASN A 135 4.10 -8.30 4.06
C ASN A 135 4.26 -7.41 5.31
N MET A 136 3.35 -7.54 6.29
CA MET A 136 3.46 -6.80 7.56
C MET A 136 4.74 -7.15 8.34
N VAL A 137 5.09 -8.44 8.41
CA VAL A 137 6.36 -8.90 9.02
C VAL A 137 7.56 -8.42 8.20
N GLY A 138 7.46 -8.48 6.87
CA GLY A 138 8.51 -8.09 5.94
C GLY A 138 8.91 -6.63 6.07
N LEU A 139 7.95 -5.72 6.17
CA LEU A 139 8.24 -4.28 6.36
C LEU A 139 9.08 -4.00 7.62
N LEU A 140 8.84 -4.75 8.71
CA LEU A 140 9.59 -4.59 9.95
C LEU A 140 11.03 -5.12 9.83
N LEU A 141 11.20 -6.26 9.15
CA LEU A 141 12.52 -6.88 8.95
C LEU A 141 13.35 -6.10 7.92
N GLN A 142 12.72 -5.70 6.83
CA GLN A 142 13.40 -5.18 5.65
C GLN A 142 13.97 -3.78 5.88
N GLY A 143 13.35 -2.96 6.72
CA GLY A 143 13.93 -1.69 7.16
C GLY A 143 15.30 -1.89 7.85
N GLN A 144 15.35 -2.83 8.80
CA GLN A 144 16.58 -3.15 9.54
C GLN A 144 17.66 -3.76 8.64
N ILE A 145 17.26 -4.65 7.72
CA ILE A 145 18.17 -5.28 6.75
C ILE A 145 18.75 -4.20 5.82
N SER A 146 17.90 -3.33 5.28
CA SER A 146 18.28 -2.25 4.38
C SER A 146 19.23 -1.25 5.03
N ASP A 147 18.99 -0.88 6.29
CA ASP A 147 19.89 0.02 7.04
C ASP A 147 21.24 -0.64 7.37
N ARG A 148 21.25 -1.96 7.63
CA ARG A 148 22.47 -2.69 8.00
C ARG A 148 23.34 -3.06 6.82
N PHE A 149 22.76 -3.60 5.75
CA PHE A 149 23.48 -4.19 4.61
C PHE A 149 23.56 -3.27 3.39
N GLY A 150 22.76 -2.21 3.34
CA GLY A 150 22.69 -1.29 2.20
C GLY A 150 21.40 -1.46 1.41
N ARG A 151 20.98 -0.39 0.72
CA ARG A 151 19.70 -0.36 -0.02
C ARG A 151 19.74 -1.32 -1.20
N LYS A 152 20.83 -1.29 -1.97
CA LYS A 152 21.01 -2.16 -3.14
C LYS A 152 21.09 -3.62 -2.73
N ALA A 153 21.91 -3.95 -1.73
CA ALA A 153 22.10 -5.33 -1.29
C ALA A 153 20.80 -5.93 -0.74
N ALA A 154 20.06 -5.17 0.06
CA ALA A 154 18.75 -5.59 0.57
C ALA A 154 17.73 -5.81 -0.54
N ALA A 155 17.68 -4.91 -1.54
CA ALA A 155 16.78 -5.03 -2.69
C ALA A 155 17.06 -6.28 -3.53
N VAL A 156 18.33 -6.51 -3.90
CA VAL A 156 18.71 -7.67 -4.73
C VAL A 156 18.53 -8.97 -3.95
N GLY A 157 18.91 -8.98 -2.66
CA GLY A 157 18.75 -10.14 -1.79
C GLY A 157 17.29 -10.52 -1.59
N ALA A 158 16.45 -9.56 -1.18
CA ALA A 158 15.02 -9.81 -0.98
C ALA A 158 14.33 -10.16 -2.29
N GLY A 159 14.57 -9.43 -3.39
CA GLY A 159 13.98 -9.78 -4.67
C GLY A 159 14.39 -11.15 -5.18
N GLY A 160 15.64 -11.57 -4.97
CA GLY A 160 16.12 -12.92 -5.31
C GLY A 160 15.45 -14.01 -4.46
N VAL A 161 15.32 -13.79 -3.15
CA VAL A 161 14.63 -14.71 -2.23
C VAL A 161 13.14 -14.78 -2.56
N GLY A 162 12.49 -13.65 -2.80
CA GLY A 162 11.08 -13.56 -3.21
C GLY A 162 10.84 -14.29 -4.52
N ALA A 163 11.69 -14.09 -5.53
CA ALA A 163 11.60 -14.82 -6.79
C ALA A 163 11.77 -16.34 -6.61
N ALA A 164 12.73 -16.78 -5.79
CA ALA A 164 12.94 -18.19 -5.51
C ALA A 164 11.75 -18.83 -4.77
N LEU A 165 11.20 -18.15 -3.75
CA LEU A 165 10.03 -18.62 -3.00
C LEU A 165 8.76 -18.61 -3.86
N GLY A 166 8.57 -17.57 -4.67
CA GLY A 166 7.46 -17.43 -5.62
C GLY A 166 7.48 -18.49 -6.72
N LEU A 167 8.67 -18.89 -7.16
CA LEU A 167 8.85 -20.05 -8.02
C LEU A 167 8.53 -21.35 -7.25
N ALA A 168 9.12 -21.54 -6.06
CA ALA A 168 8.91 -22.73 -5.25
C ALA A 168 7.42 -23.01 -4.97
N LYS A 169 6.61 -21.98 -4.67
CA LYS A 169 5.16 -22.15 -4.45
C LYS A 169 4.41 -22.67 -5.68
N SER A 170 4.90 -22.43 -6.89
CA SER A 170 4.30 -22.99 -8.11
C SER A 170 4.40 -24.52 -8.19
N TRP A 171 5.31 -25.15 -7.43
CA TRP A 171 5.42 -26.62 -7.31
C TRP A 171 4.86 -27.17 -6.00
N ALA A 172 4.13 -26.36 -5.22
CA ALA A 172 3.54 -26.82 -3.97
C ALA A 172 2.63 -28.05 -4.22
N PRO A 173 2.85 -29.17 -3.51
CA PRO A 173 2.09 -30.40 -3.71
C PRO A 173 0.76 -30.39 -2.95
N SER A 174 0.59 -29.50 -1.97
CA SER A 174 -0.62 -29.37 -1.18
C SER A 174 -0.85 -27.92 -0.73
N PHE A 175 -2.05 -27.64 -0.23
CA PHE A 175 -2.50 -26.31 0.16
C PHE A 175 -1.64 -25.65 1.25
N TRP A 176 -1.29 -26.37 2.32
CA TRP A 176 -0.57 -25.77 3.46
C TRP A 176 0.86 -25.31 3.13
N PRO A 177 1.70 -26.11 2.43
CA PRO A 177 2.98 -25.63 1.91
C PRO A 177 2.83 -24.41 1.00
N TYR A 178 1.79 -24.35 0.17
CA TYR A 178 1.53 -23.18 -0.68
C TYR A 178 1.29 -21.93 0.17
N VAL A 179 0.40 -21.99 1.16
CA VAL A 179 0.10 -20.87 2.07
C VAL A 179 1.34 -20.42 2.84
N ALA A 180 2.15 -21.37 3.32
CA ALA A 180 3.39 -21.05 4.04
C ALA A 180 4.39 -20.34 3.13
N LEU A 181 4.57 -20.82 1.89
CA LEU A 181 5.46 -20.18 0.91
C LEU A 181 4.96 -18.80 0.48
N GLU A 182 3.64 -18.61 0.33
CA GLU A 182 3.04 -17.29 0.05
C GLU A 182 3.37 -16.27 1.15
N GLY A 183 3.16 -16.65 2.42
CA GLY A 183 3.49 -15.76 3.54
C GLY A 183 4.99 -15.50 3.69
N LEU A 184 5.84 -16.50 3.46
CA LEU A 184 7.30 -16.35 3.49
C LEU A 184 7.82 -15.48 2.34
N GLU A 185 7.26 -15.65 1.15
CA GLU A 185 7.58 -14.82 -0.01
C GLU A 185 7.23 -13.37 0.26
N ALA A 186 6.04 -13.07 0.78
CA ALA A 186 5.66 -11.71 1.14
C ALA A 186 6.53 -11.13 2.29
N ALA A 187 6.99 -11.96 3.24
CA ALA A 187 7.81 -11.50 4.36
C ALA A 187 9.28 -11.25 4.00
N LEU A 188 9.88 -12.06 3.13
CA LEU A 188 11.31 -12.00 2.81
C LEU A 188 11.57 -11.41 1.41
N GLY A 189 10.56 -11.35 0.57
CA GLY A 189 10.63 -10.97 -0.84
C GLY A 189 10.44 -9.48 -1.13
N ASP A 190 10.21 -8.63 -0.12
CA ASP A 190 9.95 -7.20 -0.32
C ASP A 190 11.19 -6.43 -0.81
N ALA A 191 11.35 -6.36 -2.13
CA ALA A 191 12.37 -5.54 -2.78
C ALA A 191 11.92 -4.08 -2.93
N PHE A 192 10.63 -3.77 -2.79
CA PHE A 192 10.10 -2.43 -3.01
C PHE A 192 10.58 -1.45 -1.95
N SER A 193 10.51 -1.80 -0.66
CA SER A 193 10.94 -0.92 0.43
C SER A 193 12.39 -0.39 0.30
N PRO A 194 13.41 -1.24 0.09
CA PRO A 194 14.79 -0.76 -0.07
C PRO A 194 14.98 0.03 -1.38
N ILE A 195 14.28 -0.32 -2.45
CA ILE A 195 14.34 0.40 -3.74
C ILE A 195 13.67 1.77 -3.65
N PHE A 196 12.57 1.88 -2.90
CA PHE A 196 11.93 3.14 -2.60
C PHE A 196 12.87 4.08 -1.86
N MET A 197 13.61 3.57 -0.87
CA MET A 197 14.63 4.39 -0.20
C MET A 197 15.77 4.77 -1.14
N LEU A 198 16.24 3.83 -1.96
CA LEU A 198 17.30 4.09 -2.94
C LEU A 198 16.90 5.17 -3.96
N SER A 199 15.66 5.16 -4.45
CA SER A 199 15.19 6.15 -5.45
C SER A 199 15.28 7.59 -4.93
N ILE A 200 14.96 7.80 -3.65
CA ILE A 200 15.01 9.09 -2.97
C ILE A 200 16.45 9.47 -2.62
N GLU A 201 17.28 8.49 -2.23
CA GLU A 201 18.66 8.70 -1.80
C GLU A 201 19.65 8.96 -2.94
N MET A 202 19.30 8.58 -4.17
CA MET A 202 20.14 8.75 -5.37
C MET A 202 20.00 10.10 -6.07
N VAL A 203 19.02 10.92 -5.69
CA VAL A 203 18.76 12.23 -6.32
C VAL A 203 18.66 13.36 -5.29
N GLU A 204 18.83 14.58 -5.78
CA GLU A 204 18.60 15.78 -4.97
C GLU A 204 17.15 15.84 -4.45
N LYS A 205 16.97 16.26 -3.20
CA LYS A 205 15.65 16.36 -2.53
C LYS A 205 14.59 17.06 -3.37
N ARG A 206 14.94 18.14 -4.10
CA ARG A 206 14.00 18.90 -4.94
C ARG A 206 13.37 18.05 -6.04
N ARG A 207 14.09 17.07 -6.58
CA ARG A 207 13.63 16.23 -7.70
C ARG A 207 13.22 14.82 -7.28
N ALA A 208 13.51 14.43 -6.04
CA ALA A 208 13.09 13.15 -5.46
C ALA A 208 11.58 12.91 -5.59
N VAL A 209 10.75 13.95 -5.38
CA VAL A 209 9.30 13.85 -5.50
C VAL A 209 8.87 13.47 -6.93
N LEU A 210 9.44 14.13 -7.95
CA LEU A 210 9.14 13.83 -9.35
C LEU A 210 9.55 12.39 -9.71
N TYR A 211 10.75 11.98 -9.28
CA TYR A 211 11.24 10.61 -9.45
C TYR A 211 10.27 9.58 -8.84
N GLN A 212 9.81 9.85 -7.62
CA GLN A 212 8.89 8.98 -6.92
C GLN A 212 7.53 8.89 -7.62
N MET A 213 7.02 10.01 -8.14
CA MET A 213 5.77 10.01 -8.92
C MET A 213 5.89 9.17 -10.19
N ILE A 214 7.00 9.28 -10.93
CA ILE A 214 7.24 8.47 -12.13
C ILE A 214 7.24 6.97 -11.78
N LEU A 215 7.99 6.59 -10.74
CA LEU A 215 8.10 5.20 -10.30
C LEU A 215 6.78 4.62 -9.77
N LEU A 216 5.98 5.40 -9.05
CA LEU A 216 4.64 4.98 -8.61
C LEU A 216 3.68 4.74 -9.78
N ASN A 217 3.77 5.54 -10.85
CA ASN A 217 2.98 5.26 -12.06
C ASN A 217 3.44 3.96 -12.74
N CYS A 218 4.73 3.61 -12.69
CA CYS A 218 5.21 2.31 -13.16
C CYS A 218 4.65 1.15 -12.31
N TYR A 219 4.49 1.34 -10.99
CA TYR A 219 3.81 0.38 -10.12
C TYR A 219 2.36 0.15 -10.56
N THR A 220 1.58 1.22 -10.77
CA THR A 220 0.22 1.14 -11.32
C THR A 220 0.20 0.44 -12.68
N GLY A 221 1.17 0.73 -13.56
CA GLY A 221 1.32 0.05 -14.84
C GLY A 221 1.49 -1.48 -14.70
N GLY A 222 2.23 -1.93 -13.68
CA GLY A 222 2.36 -3.36 -13.34
C GLY A 222 1.01 -3.98 -12.94
N LEU A 223 0.22 -3.29 -12.11
CA LEU A 223 -1.11 -3.75 -11.71
C LEU A 223 -2.10 -3.81 -12.88
N VAL A 224 -2.05 -2.84 -13.79
CA VAL A 224 -2.88 -2.84 -15.01
C VAL A 224 -2.48 -3.98 -15.95
N ALA A 225 -1.19 -4.31 -16.06
CA ALA A 225 -0.70 -5.38 -16.91
C ALA A 225 -1.03 -6.79 -16.37
N LEU A 226 -1.03 -6.97 -15.04
CA LEU A 226 -1.28 -8.24 -14.35
C LEU A 226 -2.49 -9.02 -14.86
N PRO A 227 -3.72 -8.46 -14.91
CA PRO A 227 -4.89 -9.21 -15.37
C PRO A 227 -4.75 -9.70 -16.81
N PHE A 228 -4.10 -8.96 -17.71
CA PHE A 228 -3.89 -9.40 -19.09
C PHE A 228 -2.91 -10.57 -19.18
N VAL A 229 -1.87 -10.59 -18.33
CA VAL A 229 -0.96 -11.74 -18.21
C VAL A 229 -1.72 -12.96 -17.66
N ALA A 230 -2.56 -12.77 -16.64
CA ALA A 230 -3.39 -13.84 -16.09
C ALA A 230 -4.41 -14.40 -17.12
N ARG A 231 -4.94 -13.54 -18.01
CA ARG A 231 -5.79 -13.97 -19.12
C ARG A 231 -5.02 -14.77 -20.17
N ALA A 232 -3.79 -14.37 -20.47
CA ALA A 232 -2.94 -15.03 -21.46
C ALA A 232 -2.44 -16.40 -20.99
N VAL A 233 -2.26 -16.58 -19.67
CA VAL A 233 -1.82 -17.84 -19.06
C VAL A 233 -2.82 -18.27 -17.97
N PRO A 234 -3.94 -18.92 -18.34
CA PRO A 234 -5.00 -19.27 -17.38
C PRO A 234 -4.57 -20.30 -16.33
N TYR A 235 -3.55 -21.11 -16.63
CA TYR A 235 -3.08 -22.13 -15.69
C TYR A 235 -2.21 -21.52 -14.59
N TRP A 236 -2.71 -21.53 -13.35
CA TRP A 236 -2.12 -20.81 -12.22
C TRP A 236 -0.64 -21.15 -11.95
N ARG A 237 -0.21 -22.42 -12.09
CA ARG A 237 1.21 -22.78 -11.92
C ARG A 237 2.10 -22.20 -13.01
N SER A 238 1.65 -22.23 -14.26
CA SER A 238 2.39 -21.60 -15.38
C SER A 238 2.40 -20.08 -15.26
N PHE A 239 1.30 -19.50 -14.80
CA PHE A 239 1.18 -18.08 -14.51
C PHE A 239 2.22 -17.63 -13.47
N LEU A 240 2.30 -18.31 -12.32
CA LEU A 240 3.31 -18.03 -11.29
C LEU A 240 4.75 -18.17 -11.83
N ARG A 241 5.02 -19.23 -12.62
CA ARG A 241 6.34 -19.42 -13.23
C ARG A 241 6.69 -18.29 -14.21
N LEU A 242 5.74 -17.84 -15.01
CA LEU A 242 5.93 -16.72 -15.92
C LEU A 242 6.19 -15.41 -15.17
N LEU A 243 5.56 -15.20 -14.01
CA LEU A 243 5.77 -13.99 -13.20
C LEU A 243 7.12 -14.00 -12.47
N TYR A 244 7.49 -15.11 -11.82
CA TYR A 244 8.66 -15.16 -10.95
C TYR A 244 9.96 -15.62 -11.63
N ALA A 245 9.92 -16.31 -12.79
CA ALA A 245 11.14 -16.71 -13.47
C ALA A 245 11.93 -15.53 -14.07
N PRO A 246 11.31 -14.58 -14.78
CA PRO A 246 12.03 -13.44 -15.37
C PRO A 246 12.65 -12.53 -14.32
N THR A 247 12.22 -12.59 -13.07
CA THR A 247 12.64 -11.64 -12.05
C THR A 247 13.80 -12.12 -11.21
N LEU A 248 14.25 -13.35 -11.40
CA LEU A 248 15.61 -13.75 -11.06
C LEU A 248 16.66 -12.86 -11.77
N LEU A 249 16.29 -12.15 -12.85
CA LEU A 249 17.13 -11.11 -13.44
C LEU A 249 17.44 -9.97 -12.46
N ILE A 250 16.70 -9.80 -11.36
CA ILE A 250 17.08 -8.82 -10.32
C ILE A 250 18.46 -9.12 -9.71
N LEU A 251 18.94 -10.37 -9.79
CA LEU A 251 20.31 -10.71 -9.38
C LEU A 251 21.35 -9.98 -10.25
N THR A 252 21.05 -9.70 -11.52
CA THR A 252 21.96 -8.94 -12.39
C THR A 252 22.03 -7.46 -12.00
N TYR A 253 21.04 -6.95 -11.25
CA TYR A 253 21.05 -5.57 -10.77
C TYR A 253 22.19 -5.33 -9.78
N SER A 254 22.74 -6.37 -9.17
CA SER A 254 23.98 -6.26 -8.39
C SER A 254 25.15 -5.67 -9.19
N PHE A 255 25.16 -5.81 -10.52
CA PHE A 255 26.19 -5.26 -11.41
C PHE A 255 25.85 -3.87 -11.95
N PHE A 256 24.57 -3.62 -12.26
CA PHE A 256 24.15 -2.38 -12.93
C PHE A 256 23.73 -1.26 -11.98
N LEU A 257 23.16 -1.63 -10.83
CA LEU A 257 22.66 -0.68 -9.84
C LEU A 257 23.80 -0.26 -8.91
N ASP A 258 23.84 1.01 -8.58
CA ASP A 258 24.77 1.57 -7.61
C ASP A 258 24.11 1.71 -6.23
N GLU A 259 24.92 1.72 -5.17
CA GLU A 259 24.43 1.87 -3.79
C GLU A 259 24.15 3.35 -3.49
N SER A 260 23.31 3.61 -2.48
CA SER A 260 23.00 4.95 -2.00
C SER A 260 24.24 5.70 -1.52
N ILE A 261 24.48 6.87 -2.10
CA ILE A 261 25.55 7.80 -1.68
C ILE A 261 25.33 8.22 -0.23
N ARG A 262 24.08 8.51 0.17
CA ARG A 262 23.73 8.92 1.53
C ARG A 262 24.00 7.80 2.54
N TRP A 263 23.70 6.55 2.20
CA TRP A 263 23.98 5.39 3.05
C TRP A 263 25.49 5.13 3.19
N LEU A 264 26.26 5.26 2.11
CA LEU A 264 27.72 5.11 2.17
C LEU A 264 28.35 6.13 3.12
N PHE A 265 27.90 7.39 3.09
CA PHE A 265 28.36 8.41 4.04
C PHE A 265 27.93 8.11 5.47
N SER A 266 26.67 7.69 5.70
CA SER A 266 26.19 7.38 7.06
C SER A 266 26.90 6.17 7.68
N LYS A 267 27.45 5.26 6.87
CA LYS A 267 28.30 4.14 7.32
C LYS A 267 29.79 4.45 7.39
N GLY A 268 30.20 5.70 7.19
CA GLY A 268 31.61 6.10 7.20
C GLY A 268 32.42 5.59 5.99
N LYS A 269 31.78 5.04 4.96
CA LYS A 269 32.43 4.51 3.75
C LYS A 269 32.74 5.61 2.73
N ARG A 270 33.50 6.62 3.17
CA ARG A 270 33.77 7.85 2.40
C ARG A 270 34.42 7.59 1.05
N GLU A 271 35.42 6.72 1.01
CA GLU A 271 36.16 6.43 -0.23
C GLU A 271 35.28 5.78 -1.30
N GLU A 272 34.39 4.86 -0.89
CA GLU A 272 33.41 4.25 -1.78
C GLU A 272 32.42 5.29 -2.31
N ALA A 273 31.93 6.19 -1.44
CA ALA A 273 31.03 7.27 -1.83
C ALA A 273 31.67 8.23 -2.85
N ILE A 274 32.93 8.64 -2.63
CA ILE A 274 33.65 9.52 -3.55
C ILE A 274 33.88 8.83 -4.91
N LYS A 275 34.30 7.56 -4.92
CA LYS A 275 34.46 6.77 -6.15
C LYS A 275 33.15 6.68 -6.93
N LEU A 276 32.04 6.50 -6.22
CA LEU A 276 30.72 6.47 -6.84
C LEU A 276 30.32 7.83 -7.43
N ILE A 277 30.49 8.93 -6.69
CA ILE A 277 30.23 10.29 -7.20
C ILE A 277 31.04 10.55 -8.48
N GLN A 278 32.33 10.18 -8.51
CA GLN A 278 33.18 10.35 -9.68
C GLN A 278 32.74 9.45 -10.86
N LYS A 279 32.25 8.23 -10.59
CA LYS A 279 31.69 7.35 -11.62
C LYS A 279 30.45 7.99 -12.26
N ILE A 280 29.54 8.53 -11.45
CA ILE A 280 28.31 9.18 -11.92
C ILE A 280 28.65 10.45 -12.70
N ALA A 281 29.59 11.27 -12.19
CA ALA A 281 30.06 12.48 -12.84
C ALA A 281 30.62 12.21 -14.24
N ARG A 282 31.48 11.18 -14.38
CA ARG A 282 32.01 10.74 -15.68
C ARG A 282 30.91 10.30 -16.64
N ARG A 283 29.94 9.52 -16.16
CA ARG A 283 28.85 9.01 -17.01
C ARG A 283 27.83 10.08 -17.41
N ASN A 284 27.67 11.12 -16.60
CA ASN A 284 26.82 12.27 -16.89
C ASN A 284 27.56 13.41 -17.59
N ASN A 285 28.85 13.27 -17.91
CA ASN A 285 29.71 14.32 -18.46
C ASN A 285 29.72 15.62 -17.63
N VAL A 286 29.72 15.48 -16.30
CA VAL A 286 29.78 16.59 -15.34
C VAL A 286 31.16 16.63 -14.67
N LYS A 287 31.72 17.83 -14.50
CA LYS A 287 32.93 18.04 -13.69
C LYS A 287 32.56 18.25 -12.22
N VAL A 288 33.20 17.51 -11.32
CA VAL A 288 33.04 17.66 -9.87
C VAL A 288 34.35 18.17 -9.31
N ASP A 289 34.32 19.30 -8.60
CA ASP A 289 35.53 19.90 -8.00
C ASP A 289 36.02 19.05 -6.81
N ASP A 290 37.33 18.81 -6.74
CA ASP A 290 37.96 18.09 -5.63
C ASP A 290 37.77 18.80 -4.28
N ALA A 291 37.59 20.12 -4.30
CA ALA A 291 37.28 20.92 -3.11
C ALA A 291 35.90 20.60 -2.52
N LEU A 292 34.92 20.19 -3.35
CA LEU A 292 33.60 19.75 -2.88
C LEU A 292 33.72 18.35 -2.26
N LEU A 293 34.49 17.45 -2.88
CA LEU A 293 34.72 16.09 -2.39
C LEU A 293 35.46 16.08 -1.04
N THR A 294 36.37 17.03 -0.85
CA THR A 294 37.16 17.17 0.39
C THR A 294 36.29 17.68 1.55
N LYS A 295 35.28 18.52 1.25
CA LYS A 295 34.36 19.09 2.26
C LYS A 295 33.27 18.13 2.73
N LEU A 296 33.06 17.00 2.06
CA LEU A 296 32.06 15.98 2.43
C LEU A 296 32.51 15.24 3.70
N GLU A 297 32.33 15.88 4.85
CA GLU A 297 32.48 15.26 6.17
C GLU A 297 31.09 15.01 6.76
N TYR A 298 30.74 13.74 6.96
CA TYR A 298 29.60 13.38 7.79
C TYR A 298 30.10 13.31 9.23
N GLY A 299 29.67 14.26 10.06
CA GLY A 299 30.02 14.27 11.48
C GLY A 299 29.51 13.00 12.15
N ASN A 300 30.42 12.23 12.73
CA ASN A 300 30.12 11.04 13.53
C ASN A 300 29.63 11.48 14.92
N ASP A 301 28.51 12.21 14.97
CA ASP A 301 27.92 12.73 16.21
C ASP A 301 26.95 11.69 16.82
N ASP A 302 27.48 10.51 17.15
CA ASP A 302 26.80 9.50 17.98
C ASP A 302 26.99 9.77 19.50
N SER A 303 27.47 10.96 19.89
CA SER A 303 27.86 11.28 21.27
C SER A 303 27.08 12.44 21.91
N ALA A 304 25.79 12.55 21.65
CA ALA A 304 24.88 13.28 22.55
C ALA A 304 23.89 12.30 23.19
N PRO A 305 23.54 12.43 24.48
CA PRO A 305 22.54 11.57 25.10
C PRO A 305 21.18 11.87 24.46
N GLN A 306 20.85 11.19 23.36
CA GLN A 306 19.52 11.18 22.79
C GLN A 306 18.58 10.66 23.88
N MET A 307 17.63 11.51 24.28
CA MET A 307 16.53 11.05 25.11
C MET A 307 15.83 9.96 24.30
N SER A 308 15.94 8.69 24.73
CA SER A 308 15.45 7.53 23.98
C SER A 308 14.10 7.80 23.32
N ASP A 309 13.96 7.52 22.01
CA ASP A 309 12.72 7.69 21.23
C ASP A 309 11.48 7.13 21.95
N ARG A 310 11.67 6.05 22.71
CA ARG A 310 10.63 5.45 23.56
C ARG A 310 10.10 6.43 24.61
N ARG A 311 10.95 7.20 25.27
CA ARG A 311 10.55 8.21 26.27
C ARG A 311 9.82 9.39 25.62
N LEU A 312 10.20 9.78 24.39
CA LEU A 312 9.51 10.82 23.61
C LEU A 312 8.11 10.36 23.17
N LEU A 313 7.98 9.11 22.72
CA LEU A 313 6.68 8.50 22.39
C LEU A 313 5.76 8.41 23.60
N ILE A 314 6.25 7.92 24.74
CA ILE A 314 5.46 7.84 25.98
C ILE A 314 4.97 9.24 26.41
N LYS A 315 5.83 10.26 26.32
CA LYS A 315 5.43 11.64 26.61
C LYS A 315 4.34 12.14 25.67
N THR A 316 4.40 11.77 24.40
CA THR A 316 3.40 12.16 23.40
C THR A 316 2.04 11.51 23.66
N PHE A 317 2.02 10.21 24.00
CA PHE A 317 0.80 9.49 24.37
C PHE A 317 0.17 9.92 25.71
N ARG A 318 0.90 10.64 26.58
CA ARG A 318 0.31 11.23 27.79
C ARG A 318 -0.63 12.39 27.50
N SER A 319 -0.48 13.05 26.34
CA SER A 319 -1.42 14.09 25.92
C SER A 319 -2.73 13.46 25.44
N LYS A 320 -3.86 13.88 26.05
CA LYS A 320 -5.20 13.42 25.64
C LYS A 320 -5.51 13.79 24.19
N ILE A 321 -5.07 14.96 23.74
CA ILE A 321 -5.32 15.44 22.36
C ILE A 321 -4.50 14.61 21.37
N MET A 322 -3.23 14.33 21.68
CA MET A 322 -2.39 13.49 20.80
C MET A 322 -2.90 12.05 20.73
N LEU A 323 -3.36 11.50 21.86
CA LEU A 323 -3.97 10.17 21.89
C LEU A 323 -5.26 10.12 21.05
N GLN A 324 -6.11 11.13 21.14
CA GLN A 324 -7.31 11.25 20.31
C GLN A 324 -6.95 11.32 18.82
N ARG A 325 -5.96 12.15 18.44
CA ARG A 325 -5.49 12.23 17.05
C ARG A 325 -4.91 10.91 16.56
N PHE A 326 -4.12 10.24 17.39
CA PHE A 326 -3.57 8.93 17.07
C PHE A 326 -4.67 7.87 16.85
N ALA A 327 -5.71 7.86 17.69
CA ALA A 327 -6.84 6.95 17.54
C ALA A 327 -7.60 7.22 16.23
N VAL A 328 -7.87 8.49 15.91
CA VAL A 328 -8.53 8.87 14.64
C VAL A 328 -7.66 8.52 13.43
N CYS A 329 -6.36 8.82 13.47
CA CYS A 329 -5.43 8.44 12.39
C CYS A 329 -5.42 6.93 12.20
N THR A 330 -5.36 6.15 13.28
CA THR A 330 -5.39 4.69 13.21
C THR A 330 -6.67 4.17 12.57
N ALA A 331 -7.83 4.76 12.90
CA ALA A 331 -9.11 4.42 12.27
C ALA A 331 -9.12 4.75 10.76
N TRP A 332 -8.55 5.89 10.36
CA TRP A 332 -8.39 6.23 8.95
C TRP A 332 -7.51 5.23 8.21
N TRP A 333 -6.34 4.92 8.77
CA TRP A 333 -5.39 3.98 8.19
C TRP A 333 -5.98 2.58 8.04
N PHE A 334 -6.74 2.12 9.03
CA PHE A 334 -7.51 0.87 8.94
C PHE A 334 -8.54 0.93 7.82
N THR A 335 -9.32 2.01 7.74
CA THR A 335 -10.40 2.16 6.75
C THR A 335 -9.86 2.21 5.32
N ILE A 336 -8.86 3.06 5.03
CA ILE A 336 -8.32 3.21 3.67
C ILE A 336 -7.64 1.95 3.16
N THR A 337 -7.00 1.17 4.04
CA THR A 337 -6.31 -0.06 3.66
C THR A 337 -7.30 -1.21 3.47
N LEU A 338 -8.30 -1.33 4.34
CA LEU A 338 -9.40 -2.28 4.17
C LEU A 338 -10.12 -2.04 2.84
N ILE A 339 -10.47 -0.78 2.55
CA ILE A 339 -11.16 -0.41 1.31
C ILE A 339 -10.29 -0.66 0.10
N ASN A 340 -9.04 -0.19 0.08
CA ASN A 340 -8.16 -0.32 -1.10
C ASN A 340 -7.96 -1.80 -1.49
N TYR A 341 -7.53 -2.64 -0.55
CA TYR A 341 -7.34 -4.07 -0.85
C TYR A 341 -8.68 -4.79 -1.07
N GLY A 342 -9.73 -4.40 -0.34
CA GLY A 342 -11.06 -4.99 -0.48
C GLY A 342 -11.67 -4.73 -1.86
N MET A 343 -11.57 -3.50 -2.36
CA MET A 343 -12.02 -3.10 -3.70
C MET A 343 -11.27 -3.85 -4.80
N MET A 344 -9.95 -3.96 -4.66
CA MET A 344 -9.11 -4.67 -5.61
C MET A 344 -9.49 -6.16 -5.72
N ILE A 345 -9.87 -6.79 -4.62
CA ILE A 345 -10.36 -8.18 -4.60
C ILE A 345 -11.80 -8.26 -5.11
N SER A 346 -12.67 -7.33 -4.72
CA SER A 346 -14.06 -7.29 -5.21
C SER A 346 -14.14 -7.04 -6.72
N ALA A 347 -13.15 -6.39 -7.32
CA ALA A 347 -13.10 -6.12 -8.76
C ALA A 347 -13.17 -7.39 -9.62
N VAL A 348 -12.59 -8.50 -9.14
CA VAL A 348 -12.61 -9.78 -9.87
C VAL A 348 -13.90 -10.58 -9.64
N LEU A 349 -14.72 -10.17 -8.68
CA LEU A 349 -15.99 -10.81 -8.33
C LEU A 349 -17.20 -10.14 -8.99
N ILE A 350 -17.03 -8.94 -9.53
CA ILE A 350 -18.08 -8.25 -10.29
C ILE A 350 -18.32 -8.99 -11.61
N ASP A 351 -19.59 -9.21 -11.93
CA ASP A 351 -20.02 -9.82 -13.18
C ASP A 351 -19.41 -9.14 -14.42
N GLY A 352 -19.09 -9.96 -15.43
CA GLY A 352 -18.46 -9.51 -16.67
C GLY A 352 -17.01 -9.98 -16.79
N ASP A 353 -16.18 -9.19 -17.46
CA ASP A 353 -14.77 -9.55 -17.66
C ASP A 353 -13.92 -9.11 -16.47
N LYS A 354 -13.68 -10.04 -15.53
CA LYS A 354 -12.87 -9.82 -14.32
C LYS A 354 -11.50 -9.18 -14.60
N TYR A 355 -10.89 -9.50 -15.74
CA TYR A 355 -9.57 -8.97 -16.11
C TYR A 355 -9.67 -7.49 -16.48
N LEU A 356 -10.69 -7.12 -17.25
CA LEU A 356 -10.97 -5.74 -17.62
C LEU A 356 -11.42 -4.92 -16.40
N ASN A 357 -12.30 -5.48 -15.56
CA ASN A 357 -12.79 -4.83 -14.34
C ASN A 357 -11.61 -4.43 -13.42
N PHE A 358 -10.70 -5.37 -13.16
CA PHE A 358 -9.50 -5.10 -12.37
C PHE A 358 -8.58 -4.05 -13.04
N ALA A 359 -8.31 -4.18 -14.34
CA ALA A 359 -7.46 -3.23 -15.06
C ALA A 359 -8.01 -1.80 -15.02
N LEU A 360 -9.33 -1.65 -15.23
CA LEU A 360 -10.02 -0.35 -15.15
C LEU A 360 -10.00 0.21 -13.73
N LEU A 361 -10.17 -0.64 -12.71
CA LEU A 361 -10.09 -0.23 -11.31
C LEU A 361 -8.72 0.38 -11.01
N MET A 362 -7.63 -0.33 -11.34
CA MET A 362 -6.26 0.16 -11.11
C MET A 362 -5.94 1.41 -11.93
N LEU A 363 -6.56 1.59 -13.09
CA LEU A 363 -6.40 2.79 -13.89
C LEU A 363 -7.00 4.04 -13.20
N MET A 364 -8.00 3.88 -12.33
CA MET A 364 -8.61 4.97 -11.55
C MET A 364 -7.67 5.58 -10.50
N ASP A 365 -6.55 4.94 -10.19
CA ASP A 365 -5.50 5.55 -9.36
C ASP A 365 -4.89 6.80 -10.02
N VAL A 366 -4.78 6.82 -11.35
CA VAL A 366 -4.20 7.94 -12.10
C VAL A 366 -5.02 9.24 -11.94
N PRO A 367 -6.34 9.26 -12.21
CA PRO A 367 -7.15 10.46 -11.96
C PRO A 367 -7.21 10.81 -10.48
N ALA A 368 -7.23 9.84 -9.56
CA ALA A 368 -7.19 10.10 -8.12
C ALA A 368 -5.92 10.85 -7.69
N ASN A 369 -4.76 10.44 -8.22
CA ASN A 369 -3.48 11.10 -7.97
C ASN A 369 -3.45 12.53 -8.53
N LEU A 370 -4.00 12.74 -9.74
CA LEU A 370 -4.12 14.07 -10.33
C LEU A 370 -5.04 14.98 -9.50
N LEU A 371 -6.19 14.48 -9.08
CA LEU A 371 -7.12 15.18 -8.19
C LEU A 371 -6.45 15.55 -6.87
N CYS A 372 -5.69 14.63 -6.28
CA CYS A 372 -4.95 14.89 -5.04
C CYS A 372 -3.93 16.02 -5.21
N TRP A 373 -3.14 15.98 -6.28
CA TRP A 373 -2.18 17.04 -6.59
C TRP A 373 -2.86 18.42 -6.73
N LEU A 374 -3.98 18.49 -7.44
CA LEU A 374 -4.76 19.73 -7.58
C LEU A 374 -5.37 20.20 -6.25
N ALA A 375 -5.91 19.27 -5.46
CA ALA A 375 -6.53 19.57 -4.17
C ALA A 375 -5.50 20.05 -3.14
N LEU A 376 -4.32 19.43 -3.06
CA LEU A 376 -3.27 19.85 -2.12
C LEU A 376 -2.70 21.24 -2.44
N ALA A 377 -2.75 21.67 -3.70
CA ALA A 377 -2.29 22.99 -4.12
C ALA A 377 -3.26 24.12 -3.75
N ARG A 378 -4.57 23.85 -3.61
CA ARG A 378 -5.62 24.88 -3.49
C ARG A 378 -6.55 24.72 -2.30
N CYS A 379 -6.67 23.53 -1.73
CA CYS A 379 -7.65 23.21 -0.69
C CYS A 379 -7.01 23.03 0.69
N ARG A 380 -7.83 23.35 1.70
CA ARG A 380 -7.64 22.96 3.09
C ARG A 380 -7.71 21.43 3.21
N ARG A 381 -6.94 20.75 4.07
CA ARG A 381 -6.79 19.27 4.08
C ARG A 381 -8.00 18.56 4.65
N ARG A 382 -8.65 19.15 5.65
CA ARG A 382 -9.76 18.53 6.39
C ARG A 382 -11.00 18.35 5.52
N LEU A 383 -11.38 19.36 4.76
CA LEU A 383 -12.62 19.36 4.00
C LEU A 383 -12.63 18.33 2.85
N PRO A 384 -11.61 18.24 1.98
CA PRO A 384 -11.53 17.23 0.94
C PRO A 384 -11.54 15.82 1.52
N LEU A 385 -10.91 15.58 2.68
CA LEU A 385 -10.95 14.27 3.32
C LEU A 385 -12.35 13.91 3.85
N ILE A 386 -13.07 14.86 4.43
CA ILE A 386 -14.47 14.66 4.82
C ILE A 386 -15.31 14.34 3.59
N ILE A 387 -15.20 15.14 2.53
CA ILE A 387 -15.98 14.97 1.29
C ILE A 387 -15.68 13.61 0.67
N SER A 388 -14.41 13.22 0.56
CA SER A 388 -14.04 11.96 -0.09
C SER A 388 -14.50 10.74 0.71
N PHE A 389 -14.35 10.73 2.04
CA PHE A 389 -14.85 9.63 2.88
C PHE A 389 -16.38 9.54 2.88
N THR A 390 -17.07 10.68 2.94
CA THR A 390 -18.53 10.71 2.99
C THR A 390 -19.15 10.37 1.64
N LEU A 391 -18.71 11.02 0.56
CA LEU A 391 -19.19 10.75 -0.79
C LEU A 391 -18.81 9.33 -1.24
N GLY A 392 -17.58 8.90 -0.97
CA GLY A 392 -17.15 7.52 -1.25
C GLY A 392 -17.98 6.50 -0.48
N GLY A 393 -18.24 6.75 0.80
CA GLY A 393 -19.09 5.88 1.61
C GLY A 393 -20.53 5.79 1.10
N LEU A 394 -21.11 6.91 0.66
CA LEU A 394 -22.43 6.96 0.04
C LEU A 394 -22.47 6.20 -1.29
N PHE A 395 -21.46 6.35 -2.14
CA PHE A 395 -21.38 5.62 -3.41
C PHE A 395 -21.26 4.11 -3.20
N CYS A 396 -20.49 3.68 -2.20
CA CYS A 396 -20.35 2.26 -1.88
C CYS A 396 -21.66 1.66 -1.33
N ILE A 397 -22.37 2.39 -0.46
CA ILE A 397 -23.70 1.97 0.03
C ILE A 397 -24.71 1.94 -1.12
N LEU A 398 -24.73 2.96 -1.98
CA LEU A 398 -25.64 2.99 -3.12
C LEU A 398 -25.35 1.83 -4.09
N HIS A 399 -24.07 1.55 -4.36
CA HIS A 399 -23.66 0.37 -5.11
C HIS A 399 -24.16 -0.92 -4.48
N SER A 400 -24.04 -1.09 -3.15
CA SER A 400 -24.55 -2.27 -2.45
C SER A 400 -26.06 -2.45 -2.60
N VAL A 401 -26.85 -1.38 -2.61
CA VAL A 401 -28.31 -1.44 -2.79
C VAL A 401 -28.66 -1.77 -4.24
N LEU A 402 -27.94 -1.18 -5.21
CA LEU A 402 -28.16 -1.44 -6.63
C LEU A 402 -27.83 -2.87 -7.03
N LEU A 403 -26.79 -3.48 -6.43
CA LEU A 403 -26.48 -4.90 -6.62
C LEU A 403 -27.64 -5.81 -6.21
N ASN A 404 -28.39 -5.45 -5.16
CA ASN A 404 -29.52 -6.25 -4.68
C ASN A 404 -30.82 -5.99 -5.43
N GLY A 405 -31.00 -4.79 -5.99
CA GLY A 405 -32.18 -4.47 -6.81
C GLY A 405 -32.25 -5.23 -8.12
N GLY A 406 -31.17 -5.92 -8.54
CA GLY A 406 -31.07 -6.67 -9.78
C GLY A 406 -31.53 -8.14 -9.71
N ASP A 407 -31.73 -8.70 -8.53
CA ASP A 407 -32.08 -10.12 -8.32
C ASP A 407 -33.61 -10.40 -8.37
N GLY A 408 -34.43 -9.40 -8.71
CA GLY A 408 -35.87 -9.59 -8.96
C GLY A 408 -36.14 -10.16 -10.35
N GLU A 409 -37.09 -11.10 -10.48
CA GLU A 409 -37.52 -11.78 -11.72
C GLU A 409 -37.95 -10.84 -12.87
N ASP A 410 -38.08 -9.54 -12.63
CA ASP A 410 -38.36 -8.54 -13.65
C ASP A 410 -37.02 -7.99 -14.18
N GLY A 411 -36.70 -8.25 -15.46
CA GLY A 411 -35.44 -7.93 -16.16
C GLY A 411 -35.00 -6.46 -16.25
N ALA A 412 -35.23 -5.65 -15.21
CA ALA A 412 -34.74 -4.30 -15.00
C ALA A 412 -33.27 -4.23 -14.52
N GLY A 413 -32.66 -5.36 -14.13
CA GLY A 413 -31.27 -5.43 -13.67
C GLY A 413 -30.22 -4.98 -14.70
N ALA A 414 -30.49 -5.17 -16.00
CA ALA A 414 -29.59 -4.75 -17.08
C ALA A 414 -29.49 -3.21 -17.24
N GLY A 415 -30.51 -2.45 -16.79
CA GLY A 415 -30.55 -1.00 -16.94
C GLY A 415 -29.61 -0.24 -16.00
N TYR A 416 -29.27 -0.82 -14.84
CA TYR A 416 -28.48 -0.16 -13.79
C TYR A 416 -27.06 -0.71 -13.62
N ALA A 417 -26.67 -1.75 -14.35
CA ALA A 417 -25.32 -2.33 -14.29
C ALA A 417 -24.22 -1.28 -14.57
N TRP A 418 -24.43 -0.43 -15.59
CA TRP A 418 -23.52 0.69 -15.90
C TRP A 418 -23.46 1.73 -14.78
N ALA A 419 -24.56 1.98 -14.09
CA ALA A 419 -24.60 2.89 -12.94
C ALA A 419 -23.86 2.29 -11.73
N GLY A 420 -24.03 0.98 -11.47
CA GLY A 420 -23.32 0.25 -10.44
C GLY A 420 -21.81 0.25 -10.66
N LEU A 421 -21.36 -0.01 -11.90
CA LEU A 421 -19.95 0.05 -12.28
C LEU A 421 -19.39 1.48 -12.18
N ALA A 422 -20.14 2.49 -12.65
CA ALA A 422 -19.72 3.89 -12.54
C ALA A 422 -19.56 4.33 -11.07
N LEU A 423 -20.47 3.92 -10.19
CA LEU A 423 -20.36 4.18 -8.75
C LEU A 423 -19.16 3.46 -8.12
N PHE A 424 -18.89 2.22 -8.52
CA PHE A 424 -17.72 1.45 -8.05
C PHE A 424 -16.39 2.13 -8.45
N MET A 425 -16.27 2.56 -9.71
CA MET A 425 -15.09 3.28 -10.22
C MET A 425 -14.93 4.67 -9.59
N ALA A 426 -16.04 5.38 -9.38
CA ALA A 426 -16.03 6.68 -8.69
C ALA A 426 -15.62 6.52 -7.22
N PHE A 427 -16.09 5.47 -6.55
CA PHE A 427 -15.68 5.15 -5.19
C PHE A 427 -14.19 4.86 -5.11
N GLU A 428 -13.64 4.05 -6.02
CA GLU A 428 -12.20 3.77 -6.05
C GLU A 428 -11.37 5.05 -6.18
N THR A 429 -11.76 5.94 -7.10
CA THR A 429 -11.07 7.21 -7.30
C THR A 429 -11.05 8.04 -5.99
N LEU A 430 -12.18 8.09 -5.27
CA LEU A 430 -12.29 8.79 -3.98
C LEU A 430 -11.53 8.07 -2.86
N ALA A 431 -11.45 6.75 -2.88
CA ALA A 431 -10.70 5.95 -1.93
C ALA A 431 -9.19 6.21 -2.08
N THR A 432 -8.65 6.14 -3.30
CA THR A 432 -7.24 6.47 -3.58
C THR A 432 -6.92 7.93 -3.27
N PHE A 433 -7.84 8.86 -3.57
CA PHE A 433 -7.70 10.26 -3.16
C PHE A 433 -7.62 10.41 -1.62
N SER A 434 -8.51 9.73 -0.89
CA SER A 434 -8.50 9.72 0.57
C SER A 434 -7.20 9.12 1.13
N TYR A 435 -6.71 8.05 0.51
CA TYR A 435 -5.45 7.39 0.89
C TYR A 435 -4.28 8.39 0.85
N ASN A 436 -4.14 9.13 -0.25
CA ASN A 436 -3.07 10.12 -0.42
C ASN A 436 -3.17 11.28 0.60
N ILE A 437 -4.39 11.77 0.88
CA ILE A 437 -4.59 12.81 1.89
C ILE A 437 -4.27 12.29 3.29
N VAL A 438 -4.75 11.10 3.67
CA VAL A 438 -4.45 10.51 4.98
C VAL A 438 -2.95 10.35 5.17
N TYR A 439 -2.22 9.92 4.13
CA TYR A 439 -0.77 9.79 4.17
C TYR A 439 -0.09 11.11 4.54
N THR A 440 -0.53 12.21 3.91
CA THR A 440 0.00 13.56 4.15
C THR A 440 -0.45 14.12 5.50
N TYR A 441 -1.75 14.07 5.78
CA TYR A 441 -2.37 14.69 6.94
C TYR A 441 -1.93 14.03 8.26
N THR A 442 -1.74 12.71 8.26
CA THR A 442 -1.15 12.00 9.41
C THR A 442 0.22 12.58 9.78
N SER A 443 1.04 12.94 8.77
CA SER A 443 2.36 13.51 9.01
C SER A 443 2.29 14.96 9.54
N GLU A 444 1.32 15.76 9.11
CA GLU A 444 1.13 17.14 9.55
C GLU A 444 0.59 17.26 10.99
N LEU A 445 -0.11 16.23 11.50
CA LEU A 445 -0.75 16.23 12.82
C LEU A 445 0.21 15.96 14.00
N PHE A 446 1.34 15.31 13.73
CA PHE A 446 2.28 14.85 14.76
C PHE A 446 3.54 15.74 14.87
N PRO A 447 4.09 15.88 16.09
CA PRO A 447 5.26 16.72 16.32
C PRO A 447 6.50 16.15 15.66
N THR A 448 7.36 17.01 15.11
CA THR A 448 8.48 16.66 14.22
C THR A 448 9.35 15.51 14.75
N TYR A 449 9.68 15.50 16.05
CA TYR A 449 10.54 14.47 16.65
C TYR A 449 9.88 13.09 16.87
N THR A 450 8.55 12.98 16.81
CA THR A 450 7.82 11.67 16.89
C THR A 450 6.96 11.39 15.66
N ARG A 451 6.95 12.30 14.68
CA ARG A 451 6.12 12.24 13.47
C ARG A 451 6.28 10.92 12.73
N ASN A 452 7.52 10.57 12.39
CA ASN A 452 7.79 9.37 11.59
C ASN A 452 7.38 8.09 12.34
N SER A 453 7.67 8.01 13.63
CA SER A 453 7.32 6.86 14.47
C SER A 453 5.81 6.71 14.64
N LEU A 454 5.08 7.80 14.89
CA LEU A 454 3.62 7.77 15.03
C LEU A 454 2.92 7.49 13.70
N HIS A 455 3.42 8.05 12.60
CA HIS A 455 2.94 7.74 11.24
C HIS A 455 3.12 6.25 10.92
N ALA A 456 4.31 5.70 11.18
CA ALA A 456 4.59 4.27 11.00
C ALA A 456 3.71 3.38 11.88
N LEU A 457 3.43 3.77 13.12
CA LEU A 457 2.51 3.04 14.01
C LEU A 457 1.07 3.05 13.47
N CYS A 458 0.56 4.21 13.01
CA CYS A 458 -0.76 4.29 12.39
C CYS A 458 -0.83 3.44 11.11
N ALA A 459 0.17 3.53 10.24
CA ALA A 459 0.26 2.72 9.02
C ALA A 459 0.33 1.22 9.31
N SER A 460 1.07 0.82 10.36
CA SER A 460 1.16 -0.58 10.81
C SER A 460 -0.18 -1.08 11.33
N ALA A 461 -0.90 -0.29 12.13
CA ALA A 461 -2.24 -0.64 12.58
C ALA A 461 -3.23 -0.72 11.40
N GLY A 462 -3.04 0.11 10.36
CA GLY A 462 -3.76 -0.01 9.09
C GLY A 462 -3.60 -1.37 8.43
N ARG A 463 -2.46 -2.06 8.55
CA ARG A 463 -2.27 -3.39 7.94
C ARG A 463 -3.26 -4.44 8.43
N LEU A 464 -3.90 -4.25 9.59
CA LEU A 464 -5.01 -5.09 10.02
C LEU A 464 -6.22 -5.01 9.06
N GLY A 465 -6.47 -3.85 8.45
CA GLY A 465 -7.50 -3.68 7.43
C GLY A 465 -7.17 -4.48 6.18
N ALA A 466 -5.93 -4.39 5.70
CA ALA A 466 -5.45 -5.19 4.56
C ALA A 466 -5.49 -6.71 4.84
N LEU A 467 -5.23 -7.14 6.07
CA LEU A 467 -5.29 -8.54 6.48
C LEU A 467 -6.71 -9.12 6.41
N LEU A 468 -7.71 -8.30 6.74
CA LEU A 468 -9.13 -8.66 6.72
C LEU A 468 -9.75 -8.56 5.33
N ALA A 469 -9.21 -7.73 4.43
CA ALA A 469 -9.76 -7.50 3.09
C ALA A 469 -10.00 -8.79 2.27
N PRO A 470 -9.07 -9.76 2.19
CA PRO A 470 -9.29 -11.01 1.49
C PRO A 470 -10.45 -11.85 2.02
N GLN A 471 -10.84 -11.67 3.28
CA GLN A 471 -11.94 -12.40 3.90
C GLN A 471 -13.31 -11.75 3.64
N MET A 472 -13.34 -10.50 3.14
CA MET A 472 -14.60 -9.78 2.88
C MET A 472 -15.52 -10.52 1.89
N PRO A 473 -15.05 -11.12 0.78
CA PRO A 473 -15.89 -11.89 -0.14
C PRO A 473 -16.71 -13.00 0.51
N LEU A 474 -16.24 -13.62 1.60
CA LEU A 474 -16.99 -14.66 2.32
C LEU A 474 -18.33 -14.16 2.85
N LEU A 475 -18.45 -12.85 3.08
CA LEU A 475 -19.68 -12.22 3.55
C LEU A 475 -20.77 -12.18 2.46
N MET A 476 -20.39 -12.34 1.19
CA MET A 476 -21.34 -12.42 0.07
C MET A 476 -22.23 -13.66 0.15
N THR A 477 -21.83 -14.70 0.89
CA THR A 477 -22.66 -15.90 1.17
C THR A 477 -23.94 -15.56 1.95
N TYR A 478 -23.89 -14.54 2.79
CA TYR A 478 -25.04 -14.06 3.55
C TYR A 478 -25.82 -13.02 2.77
N TRP A 479 -25.10 -12.07 2.15
CA TRP A 479 -25.68 -10.98 1.38
C TRP A 479 -24.66 -10.40 0.39
N SER A 480 -24.99 -10.38 -0.90
CA SER A 480 -24.08 -9.97 -1.99
C SER A 480 -23.54 -8.54 -1.82
N GLY A 481 -24.35 -7.63 -1.25
CA GLY A 481 -23.97 -6.24 -0.98
C GLY A 481 -23.18 -6.02 0.32
N LEU A 482 -22.96 -7.05 1.15
CA LEU A 482 -22.42 -6.88 2.51
C LEU A 482 -20.98 -6.33 2.56
N PRO A 483 -20.03 -6.76 1.71
CA PRO A 483 -18.70 -6.17 1.69
C PRO A 483 -18.72 -4.67 1.38
N ALA A 484 -19.48 -4.28 0.34
CA ALA A 484 -19.65 -2.88 -0.05
C ALA A 484 -20.33 -2.04 1.04
N MET A 485 -21.32 -2.60 1.74
CA MET A 485 -21.94 -1.94 2.89
C MET A 485 -20.92 -1.69 4.01
N ILE A 486 -20.07 -2.67 4.34
CA ILE A 486 -19.03 -2.52 5.37
C ILE A 486 -18.02 -1.45 4.96
N PHE A 487 -17.55 -1.46 3.72
CA PHE A 487 -16.67 -0.42 3.17
C PHE A 487 -17.31 0.96 3.26
N GLY A 488 -18.60 1.07 2.91
CA GLY A 488 -19.35 2.31 2.97
C GLY A 488 -19.52 2.86 4.39
N VAL A 489 -19.94 2.02 5.33
CA VAL A 489 -20.15 2.39 6.74
C VAL A 489 -18.83 2.77 7.42
N THR A 490 -17.76 2.00 7.20
CA THR A 490 -16.43 2.32 7.75
C THR A 490 -15.88 3.63 7.16
N SER A 491 -16.10 3.88 5.87
CA SER A 491 -15.78 5.16 5.22
C SER A 491 -16.55 6.32 5.84
N LEU A 492 -17.88 6.21 6.02
CA LEU A 492 -18.70 7.24 6.67
C LEU A 492 -18.27 7.52 8.11
N ALA A 493 -17.96 6.47 8.88
CA ALA A 493 -17.44 6.60 10.23
C ALA A 493 -16.12 7.37 10.24
N SER A 494 -15.19 7.07 9.32
CA SER A 494 -13.94 7.81 9.15
C SER A 494 -14.16 9.28 8.75
N GLY A 495 -15.14 9.55 7.89
CA GLY A 495 -15.57 10.92 7.55
C GLY A 495 -16.07 11.68 8.78
N ALA A 496 -16.90 11.06 9.62
CA ALA A 496 -17.39 11.64 10.87
C ALA A 496 -16.25 11.88 11.88
N LEU A 497 -15.34 10.92 12.05
CA LEU A 497 -14.15 11.07 12.92
C LEU A 497 -13.24 12.22 12.46
N THR A 498 -13.22 12.53 11.16
CA THR A 498 -12.45 13.65 10.62
C THR A 498 -12.95 15.01 11.11
N LEU A 499 -14.20 15.11 11.56
CA LEU A 499 -14.71 16.32 12.20
C LEU A 499 -13.98 16.64 13.52
N LEU A 500 -13.39 15.65 14.18
CA LEU A 500 -12.61 15.86 15.42
C LEU A 500 -11.21 16.42 15.16
N MET A 501 -10.77 16.44 13.89
CA MET A 501 -9.40 16.82 13.53
C MET A 501 -9.32 18.31 13.13
N PRO A 502 -8.24 19.00 13.50
CA PRO A 502 -8.05 20.41 13.18
C PRO A 502 -7.50 20.61 11.77
N GLU A 503 -7.79 21.75 11.17
CA GLU A 503 -7.19 22.11 9.88
C GLU A 503 -5.68 22.35 10.00
N THR A 504 -4.89 21.72 9.13
CA THR A 504 -3.41 21.84 9.06
C THR A 504 -2.92 22.67 7.87
N ALA A 505 -3.81 23.05 6.96
CA ALA A 505 -3.43 23.83 5.80
C ALA A 505 -2.85 25.20 6.16
N GLY A 506 -1.63 25.46 5.67
CA GLY A 506 -0.94 26.73 5.88
C GLY A 506 -0.35 26.91 7.29
N THR A 507 -0.43 25.91 8.17
CA THR A 507 0.25 25.94 9.47
C THR A 507 1.67 25.42 9.35
N ARG A 508 2.62 26.04 10.09
CA ARG A 508 3.96 25.46 10.24
C ARG A 508 3.86 24.11 10.94
N LEU A 509 4.71 23.17 10.51
CA LEU A 509 4.78 21.84 11.09
C LEU A 509 5.15 21.96 12.58
N PRO A 510 4.43 21.29 13.50
CA PRO A 510 4.67 21.45 14.93
C PRO A 510 5.98 20.78 15.33
N ASP A 511 6.84 21.49 16.04
CA ASP A 511 8.08 20.94 16.57
C ASP A 511 7.89 20.37 17.98
N THR A 512 6.89 20.86 18.73
CA THR A 512 6.60 20.43 20.10
C THR A 512 5.20 19.85 20.27
N ILE A 513 4.98 19.06 21.35
CA ILE A 513 3.62 18.54 21.69
C ILE A 513 2.63 19.69 21.84
N ARG A 514 3.05 20.79 22.48
CA ARG A 514 2.18 21.95 22.73
C ARG A 514 1.78 22.65 21.43
N GLU A 515 2.71 22.82 20.50
CA GLU A 515 2.39 23.34 19.16
C GLU A 515 1.42 22.41 18.44
N ALA A 516 1.67 21.09 18.49
CA ALA A 516 0.76 20.11 17.91
C ALA A 516 -0.64 20.23 18.53
N GLU A 517 -0.77 20.32 19.86
CA GLU A 517 -2.04 20.50 20.58
C GLU A 517 -2.81 21.78 20.22
N ASN A 518 -2.09 22.80 19.77
CA ASN A 518 -2.65 24.12 19.42
C ASN A 518 -3.02 24.26 17.93
N ILE A 519 -2.71 23.26 17.09
CA ILE A 519 -3.18 23.24 15.70
C ILE A 519 -4.71 23.37 15.68
N GLY A 520 -5.20 24.36 14.94
CA GLY A 520 -6.62 24.68 14.78
C GLY A 520 -7.26 25.46 15.92
N LYS A 521 -6.52 25.87 16.96
CA LYS A 521 -7.03 26.68 18.08
C LYS A 521 -6.75 28.18 17.97
N ASN A 522 -5.72 28.59 17.22
CA ASN A 522 -5.33 29.99 17.09
C ASN A 522 -5.55 30.49 15.66
N CYS A 523 -6.15 31.68 15.53
CA CYS A 523 -6.31 32.36 14.26
C CYS A 523 -4.94 32.90 13.79
N PRO A 524 -4.53 32.76 12.52
CA PRO A 524 -3.22 33.23 12.03
C PRO A 524 -2.93 34.72 12.32
N VAL A 525 -3.99 35.52 12.45
CA VAL A 525 -3.92 36.96 12.72
C VAL A 525 -3.33 37.26 14.11
N GLU A 526 -3.56 36.42 15.12
CA GLU A 526 -3.04 36.65 16.48
C GLU A 526 -1.56 36.32 16.61
N GLN A 527 -1.02 35.41 15.80
CA GLN A 527 0.42 35.07 15.83
C GLN A 527 1.26 36.12 15.15
N GLU A 528 0.82 36.64 14.00
CA GLU A 528 1.51 37.73 13.32
C GLU A 528 1.46 39.01 14.17
N GLU A 529 0.35 39.26 14.87
CA GLU A 529 0.20 40.39 15.80
C GLU A 529 0.99 40.19 17.11
N GLN A 530 1.14 38.97 17.61
CA GLN A 530 1.98 38.65 18.79
C GLN A 530 3.48 38.67 18.46
N GLU A 531 3.89 38.17 17.29
CA GLU A 531 5.28 38.26 16.81
C GLU A 531 5.65 39.72 16.47
N LEU A 532 4.74 40.51 15.86
CA LEU A 532 4.95 41.95 15.70
C LEU A 532 5.05 42.66 17.05
N LYS A 533 4.16 42.37 18.01
CA LYS A 533 4.21 42.97 19.37
C LYS A 533 5.46 42.56 20.15
N ALA A 534 5.97 41.34 19.94
CA ALA A 534 7.22 40.86 20.55
C ALA A 534 8.48 41.47 19.90
N SER A 535 8.45 41.73 18.59
CA SER A 535 9.55 42.40 17.87
C SER A 535 9.56 43.92 18.01
N GLY A 536 8.43 44.51 18.43
CA GLY A 536 8.18 45.96 18.43
C GLY A 536 8.35 46.69 19.76
N SER A 537 8.89 46.07 20.82
CA SER A 537 9.11 46.74 22.12
C SER A 537 10.59 46.99 22.40
N PRO A 538 11.12 48.19 22.08
CA PRO A 538 12.35 48.69 22.65
C PRO A 538 12.02 49.52 23.90
N ASP A 539 11.75 48.89 25.05
CA ASP A 539 11.84 49.56 26.36
C ASP A 539 11.65 48.58 27.54
N SER A 540 12.72 47.91 27.94
CA SER A 540 12.88 47.47 29.34
C SER A 540 14.34 47.21 29.77
N ALA A 541 15.33 47.39 28.89
CA ALA A 541 16.75 47.22 29.23
C ALA A 541 17.44 48.47 29.80
N ALA A 542 16.71 49.55 30.13
CA ALA A 542 17.28 50.82 30.62
C ALA A 542 16.81 51.25 32.03
N ARG A 543 16.33 50.32 32.86
CA ARG A 543 16.10 50.57 34.30
C ARG A 543 16.64 49.41 35.14
N LYS A 544 17.97 49.25 35.12
CA LYS A 544 18.78 48.57 36.15
C LYS A 544 20.27 48.73 35.76
N ALA A 545 20.76 49.95 35.87
CA ALA A 545 22.16 50.30 36.05
C ALA A 545 22.20 51.57 36.89
#